data_AF-A0A9P5SVZ2-F1
#
_entry.id   AF-A0A9P5SVZ2-F1
#
_cell.length_a   1.000
_cell.length_b   1.000
_cell.length_c   1.000
_cell.angle_alpha   90.00
_cell.angle_beta   90.00
_cell.angle_gamma   90.00
#
_symmetry.space_group_name_H-M   'P 1'
#
loop_
_entity.id
_entity.type
_entity.pdbx_description
1 polymer ?
#
loop_
_entity_poly.entity_id
_entity_poly.type
_entity_poly.pdbx_seq_one_letter_code
_entity_poly.pdbx_strand_id
1 'polypeptide(L)'
;SEQTDALSVESKVRPRTAALTELLWSGNRNKGGWKRTTELSARILDYRERMVFRGLAAHVLVLKYCLQHSRHCDFYRNQTVMDK
;
A
#
# COMPACT_ATOMS: atom_id res chain seq x y z
N SER A 1 5.96 -22.07 -5.42
CA SER A 1 4.54 -21.99 -4.99
C SER A 1 4.21 -23.07 -3.98
N GLU A 2 5.07 -23.20 -2.97
CA GLU A 2 5.15 -24.35 -2.07
C GLU A 2 3.97 -24.36 -1.08
N GLN A 3 3.43 -23.19 -0.78
CA GLN A 3 2.28 -22.99 0.13
C GLN A 3 1.19 -22.11 -0.48
N THR A 4 1.15 -21.98 -1.80
CA THR A 4 0.21 -21.08 -2.50
C THR A 4 -0.65 -21.88 -3.47
N ASP A 5 -1.96 -21.75 -3.28
CA ASP A 5 -3.01 -22.41 -4.04
C ASP A 5 -4.10 -21.38 -4.43
N ALA A 6 -5.21 -21.85 -5.02
CA ALA A 6 -6.30 -20.98 -5.44
C ALA A 6 -6.96 -20.20 -4.29
N LEU A 7 -6.91 -20.72 -3.06
CA LEU A 7 -7.51 -20.08 -1.88
C LEU A 7 -6.63 -18.97 -1.30
N SER A 8 -5.31 -19.11 -1.38
CA SER A 8 -4.35 -18.21 -0.74
C SER A 8 -3.63 -17.24 -1.67
N VAL A 9 -3.67 -17.46 -2.99
CA VAL A 9 -2.94 -16.64 -3.96
C VAL A 9 -3.34 -15.17 -3.92
N GLU A 10 -4.64 -14.89 -3.76
CA GLU A 10 -5.19 -13.54 -3.84
C GLU A 10 -4.68 -12.63 -2.71
N SER A 11 -4.80 -13.09 -1.47
CA SER A 11 -4.36 -12.35 -0.28
C SER A 11 -2.84 -12.23 -0.22
N LYS A 12 -2.10 -13.20 -0.76
CA LYS A 12 -0.65 -13.09 -0.89
C LYS A 12 -0.27 -12.02 -1.90
N VAL A 13 -0.92 -11.96 -3.06
CA VAL A 13 -0.49 -11.07 -4.14
C VAL A 13 -0.99 -9.65 -3.92
N ARG A 14 -2.23 -9.47 -3.47
CA ARG A 14 -2.90 -8.17 -3.36
C ARG A 14 -2.97 -7.72 -1.90
N PRO A 15 -2.70 -6.46 -1.57
CA PRO A 15 -2.43 -5.30 -2.44
C PRO A 15 -0.93 -5.07 -2.75
N ARG A 16 -0.04 -5.98 -2.38
CA ARG A 16 1.42 -5.80 -2.52
C ARG A 16 1.85 -5.54 -3.98
N THR A 17 1.23 -6.22 -4.93
CA THR A 17 1.47 -5.96 -6.36
C THR A 17 1.11 -4.55 -6.80
N ALA A 18 0.13 -3.90 -6.17
CA ALA A 18 -0.22 -2.51 -6.50
C ALA A 18 0.93 -1.54 -6.17
N ALA A 19 1.67 -1.79 -5.10
CA ALA A 19 2.86 -1.00 -4.76
C ALA A 19 3.96 -1.17 -5.82
N LEU A 20 4.17 -2.40 -6.29
CA LEU A 20 5.11 -2.69 -7.38
C LEU A 20 4.66 -2.03 -8.69
N THR A 21 3.36 -2.04 -8.98
CA THR A 21 2.81 -1.37 -10.17
C THR A 21 3.07 0.14 -10.13
N GLU A 22 2.85 0.82 -9.00
CA GLU A 22 3.17 2.26 -8.92
C GLU A 22 4.66 2.54 -9.12
N LEU A 23 5.52 1.68 -8.54
CA LEU A 23 6.96 1.77 -8.68
C LEU A 23 7.41 1.64 -10.14
N LEU A 24 6.88 0.66 -10.88
CA LEU A 24 7.25 0.44 -12.29
C LEU A 24 6.61 1.46 -13.23
N TRP A 25 5.41 1.96 -12.92
CA TRP A 25 4.68 2.89 -13.78
C TRP A 25 5.13 4.34 -13.62
N SER A 26 5.31 4.82 -12.39
CA SER A 26 5.59 6.23 -12.11
C SER A 26 6.72 6.46 -11.10
N GLY A 27 7.37 5.40 -10.63
CA GLY A 27 8.42 5.49 -9.63
C GLY A 27 7.89 5.76 -8.21
N ASN A 28 8.82 5.68 -7.26
CA ASN A 28 8.58 5.92 -5.83
C ASN A 28 9.12 7.28 -5.36
N ARG A 29 9.50 8.18 -6.27
CA ARG A 29 10.04 9.51 -5.95
C ARG A 29 9.06 10.61 -6.32
N ASN A 30 9.03 11.67 -5.51
CA ASN A 30 8.32 12.90 -5.84
C ASN A 30 9.17 13.82 -6.74
N LYS A 31 8.61 14.98 -7.12
CA LYS A 31 9.31 15.98 -7.95
C LYS A 31 10.61 16.49 -7.32
N GLY A 32 10.72 16.48 -5.99
CA GLY A 32 11.91 16.88 -5.26
C GLY A 32 12.96 15.78 -5.11
N GLY A 33 12.72 14.61 -5.69
CA GLY A 33 13.60 13.44 -5.61
C GLY A 33 13.43 12.60 -4.35
N TRP A 34 12.55 12.97 -3.41
CA TRP A 34 12.35 12.24 -2.16
C TRP A 34 11.52 10.99 -2.35
N LYS A 35 11.83 9.92 -1.61
CA LYS A 35 10.97 8.72 -1.54
C LYS A 35 9.59 9.10 -0.96
N ARG A 36 8.53 8.91 -1.75
CA ARG A 36 7.15 9.27 -1.40
C ARG A 36 6.33 8.13 -0.77
N THR A 37 6.99 7.26 0.01
CA THR A 37 6.31 6.11 0.64
C THR A 37 5.24 6.55 1.65
N THR A 38 5.45 7.68 2.33
CA THR A 38 4.46 8.26 3.26
C THR A 38 3.20 8.74 2.53
N GLU A 39 3.34 9.25 1.29
CA GLU A 39 2.21 9.61 0.42
C GLU A 39 1.51 8.38 -0.16
N LEU A 40 2.24 7.28 -0.38
CA LEU A 40 1.68 6.01 -0.85
C LEU A 40 0.72 5.41 0.17
N SER A 41 0.97 5.56 1.48
CA SER A 41 0.17 4.97 2.56
C SER A 41 -1.33 5.20 2.40
N ALA A 42 -1.78 6.45 2.23
CA ALA A 42 -3.21 6.74 2.09
C ALA A 42 -3.80 6.12 0.81
N ARG A 43 -3.04 6.17 -0.29
CA ARG A 43 -3.48 5.73 -1.62
C ARG A 43 -3.57 4.22 -1.75
N ILE A 44 -2.60 3.46 -1.24
CA ILE A 44 -2.65 2.00 -1.29
C ILE A 44 -3.75 1.44 -0.38
N LEU A 45 -4.03 2.11 0.74
CA LEU A 45 -5.12 1.71 1.64
C LEU A 45 -6.49 1.92 1.00
N ASP A 46 -6.72 3.08 0.37
CA ASP A 46 -7.93 3.30 -0.42
C ASP A 46 -8.04 2.31 -1.59
N TYR A 47 -6.94 2.08 -2.32
CA TYR A 47 -6.92 1.14 -3.43
C TYR A 47 -7.22 -0.31 -3.00
N ARG A 48 -6.78 -0.71 -1.80
CA ARG A 48 -7.12 -2.01 -1.21
C ARG A 48 -8.62 -2.15 -1.01
N GLU A 49 -9.31 -1.14 -0.48
CA GLU A 49 -10.76 -1.18 -0.32
C GLU A 49 -11.48 -1.24 -1.67
N ARG A 50 -10.96 -0.52 -2.69
CA ARG A 50 -11.48 -0.62 -4.06
C ARG A 50 -11.32 -2.02 -4.66
N MET A 51 -10.22 -2.73 -4.36
CA MET A 51 -10.05 -4.12 -4.78
C MET A 51 -11.10 -5.03 -4.14
N VAL A 52 -11.31 -4.90 -2.81
CA VAL A 52 -12.32 -5.68 -2.09
C VAL A 52 -13.72 -5.40 -2.63
N PHE A 53 -14.04 -4.14 -2.90
CA PHE A 53 -15.32 -3.76 -3.51
C PHE A 53 -15.54 -4.40 -4.90
N ARG A 54 -14.47 -4.69 -5.64
CA ARG A 54 -14.51 -5.39 -6.94
C ARG A 54 -14.51 -6.93 -6.82
N GLY A 55 -14.63 -7.48 -5.60
CA GLY A 55 -14.63 -8.93 -5.37
C GLY A 55 -13.23 -9.56 -5.31
N LEU A 56 -12.17 -8.75 -5.21
CA LEU A 56 -10.80 -9.24 -5.09
C LEU A 56 -10.40 -9.38 -3.62
N ALA A 57 -9.94 -10.56 -3.21
CA ALA A 57 -9.57 -10.85 -1.82
C ALA A 57 -8.20 -10.25 -1.43
N ALA A 58 -8.13 -8.91 -1.35
CA ALA A 58 -6.91 -8.20 -0.97
C ALA A 58 -6.68 -8.23 0.55
N HIS A 59 -5.45 -8.55 0.95
CA HIS A 59 -5.05 -8.61 2.35
C HIS A 59 -5.15 -7.25 3.05
N VAL A 60 -5.53 -7.27 4.33
CA VAL A 60 -5.59 -6.06 5.17
C VAL A 60 -4.18 -5.59 5.51
N LEU A 61 -3.86 -4.31 5.33
CA LEU A 61 -2.52 -3.79 5.66
C LEU A 61 -2.42 -3.23 7.08
N VAL A 62 -3.46 -2.55 7.54
CA VAL A 62 -3.53 -1.84 8.82
C VAL A 62 -4.95 -1.88 9.36
N LEU A 63 -5.14 -1.45 10.60
CA LEU A 63 -6.48 -1.27 11.17
C LEU A 63 -7.26 -0.20 10.38
N LYS A 64 -8.58 -0.38 10.24
CA LYS A 64 -9.45 0.58 9.55
C LYS A 64 -9.40 1.99 10.16
N TYR A 65 -9.05 2.11 11.44
CA TYR A 65 -8.79 3.39 12.11
C TYR A 65 -7.74 4.23 11.37
N CYS A 66 -6.67 3.60 10.86
CA CYS A 66 -5.59 4.29 10.14
C CYS A 66 -6.03 4.84 8.78
N LEU A 67 -7.06 4.24 8.17
CA LEU A 67 -7.67 4.74 6.94
C LEU A 67 -8.53 5.98 7.22
N GLN A 68 -9.25 5.98 8.34
CA GLN A 68 -10.11 7.10 8.76
C GLN A 68 -9.32 8.27 9.33
N HIS A 69 -8.19 8.01 9.97
CA HIS A 69 -7.33 9.00 10.61
C HIS A 69 -5.96 9.00 9.94
N SER A 70 -5.84 9.82 8.91
CA SER A 70 -4.61 9.92 8.13
C SER A 70 -3.40 10.21 9.02
N ARG A 71 -2.32 9.45 8.84
CA ARG A 71 -1.03 9.59 9.55
C ARG A 71 -1.02 9.29 11.05
N HIS A 72 -2.15 8.87 11.65
CA HIS A 72 -2.18 8.49 13.08
C HIS A 72 -1.43 7.18 13.36
N CYS A 73 -1.21 6.37 12.33
CA CYS A 73 -0.49 5.10 12.42
C CYS A 73 0.93 5.18 11.82
N ASP A 74 1.41 6.38 11.50
CA ASP A 74 2.81 6.56 11.09
C ASP A 74 3.71 6.39 12.32
N PHE A 75 4.79 5.62 12.17
CA PHE A 75 5.77 5.46 13.25
C PHE A 75 6.51 6.78 13.52
N TYR A 76 6.91 7.49 12.46
CA TYR A 76 7.53 8.80 12.54
C TYR A 76 6.54 9.88 12.10
N ARG A 77 6.40 10.95 12.89
CA ARG A 77 5.65 12.14 12.47
C ARG A 77 6.35 12.92 11.36
N ASN A 78 7.68 12.79 11.26
CA ASN A 78 8.47 13.40 10.20
C ASN A 78 8.18 12.70 8.86
N GLN A 79 7.62 13.46 7.92
CA GLN A 79 7.11 12.92 6.65
C GLN A 79 8.17 12.79 5.55
N THR A 80 9.36 13.33 5.80
CA THR A 80 10.55 13.20 4.97
C THR A 80 11.61 12.34 5.65
N VAL A 81 11.21 11.48 6.58
CA VAL A 81 12.12 10.56 7.28
C VAL A 81 12.73 9.52 6.33
N MET A 82 12.08 9.27 5.19
CA MET A 82 12.57 8.36 4.17
C MET A 82 13.62 9.07 3.30
N ASP A 83 14.67 8.35 2.91
CA ASP A 83 15.79 8.92 2.14
C ASP A 83 15.35 9.63 0.86
N LYS A 84 16.24 10.50 0.39
CA LYS A 84 16.18 11.08 -0.95
C LYS A 84 16.63 10.06 -2.01
#